data_AF-A0A8W8I5K2-F1
#
_entry.id   AF-A0A8W8I5K2-F1
#
_cell.length_a   1.000
_cell.length_b   1.000
_cell.length_c   1.000
_cell.angle_alpha   90.00
_cell.angle_beta   90.00
_cell.angle_gamma   90.00
#
_symmetry.space_group_name_H-M   'P 1'
#
loop_
_entity.id
_entity.type
_entity.pdbx_description
1 polymer ?
#
loop_
_entity_poly.entity_id
_entity_poly.type
_entity_poly.pdbx_seq_one_letter_code
_entity_poly.pdbx_strand_id
1 'polypeptide(L)'
;MERRIHGAPVVFVLDTSNSMRGEGFVQMKKAFLSIIRGYSGQPSVDHCVAVISFGREIKVLQSFSNDYTAILHILDDIQCEGPWSFKEALEAAAPFLRSGLNGSSIGPFYIRTNLIIISGGDVTGQDNEDKRNKKMNILQMSEQIGKVNPIVCVPVGDNPDMCFLGSVAYSSRCGKILDIDAAPQFARHSANMEVAAEIIGSVSTRNYSVDDVREAVRSKNKSSTTEKDICDVYEILTNRQAYGNDNYPKVDGVENDLHWEGDPNLPPIGTRVRRGQIWPFTNQDSGMPGTVIGYRDDHFNLIVEWDTSMVFPYHFDKNGEHQRSNVEVCDVPRVLKTEKIAVGCLVKRGPDWKWFDQDGGKDNIGTVYRVKGSNIVYVRWTNGIKSNYRFGYDGTYDVILCDPFDETVKRTLGNQQHVWRLDDSQKVVLKNGSKCNENGRNTKTNVTKTVRDRQTNNESVPDSQEKNKFLDKLGENTSTNQNTGDVSKELDNSNSSDDLSSWEWKDKEGNWVSFPYSEKVKIQKAYEKNIKGTVLVRINEDIYRVVLSKMIQINISSRESQEIRHLS
;
A
#
# COMPACT_ATOMS: atom_id res chain seq x y z
N MET A 1 -20.27 -7.66 -32.58
CA MET A 1 -18.88 -7.61 -32.06
C MET A 1 -18.81 -6.34 -31.22
N GLU A 2 -19.15 -6.41 -29.94
CA GLU A 2 -19.14 -5.25 -29.05
C GLU A 2 -17.70 -4.76 -28.91
N ARG A 3 -17.44 -3.50 -29.29
CA ARG A 3 -16.15 -2.85 -29.03
C ARG A 3 -15.90 -2.91 -27.53
N ARG A 4 -14.86 -3.63 -27.09
CA ARG A 4 -14.34 -3.48 -25.73
C ARG A 4 -13.89 -2.04 -25.59
N ILE A 5 -14.63 -1.27 -24.80
CA ILE A 5 -14.28 0.12 -24.51
C ILE A 5 -13.17 0.08 -23.47
N HIS A 6 -12.02 0.67 -23.81
CA HIS A 6 -10.84 0.71 -22.97
C HIS A 6 -10.77 2.07 -22.27
N GLY A 7 -10.39 2.09 -20.99
CA GLY A 7 -10.17 3.33 -20.23
C GLY A 7 -10.62 3.25 -18.77
N ALA A 8 -10.14 4.20 -17.95
CA ALA A 8 -10.57 4.36 -16.58
C ALA A 8 -12.07 4.75 -16.53
N PRO A 9 -12.94 3.95 -15.89
CA PRO A 9 -14.37 4.18 -15.94
C PRO A 9 -14.78 5.35 -15.02
N VAL A 10 -15.60 6.26 -15.54
CA VAL A 10 -16.12 7.44 -14.83
C VAL A 10 -17.61 7.57 -15.09
N VAL A 11 -18.40 7.71 -14.03
CA VAL A 11 -19.85 7.92 -14.12
C VAL A 11 -20.18 9.28 -13.54
N PHE A 12 -20.75 10.16 -14.36
CA PHE A 12 -21.29 11.44 -13.92
C PHE A 12 -22.78 11.32 -13.62
N VAL A 13 -23.20 11.86 -12.48
CA VAL A 13 -24.60 12.08 -12.12
C VAL A 13 -24.79 13.59 -11.96
N LEU A 14 -25.51 14.17 -12.92
CA LEU A 14 -25.67 15.62 -13.09
C LEU A 14 -27.07 16.04 -12.65
N ASP A 15 -27.10 16.98 -11.70
CA ASP A 15 -28.34 17.61 -11.25
C ASP A 15 -28.83 18.61 -12.29
N THR A 16 -29.98 18.32 -12.88
CA THR A 16 -30.68 19.20 -13.83
C THR A 16 -32.07 19.54 -13.30
N SER A 17 -32.25 19.53 -11.97
CA SER A 17 -33.53 19.87 -11.33
C SER A 17 -33.82 21.37 -11.34
N ASN A 18 -35.02 21.78 -10.91
CA ASN A 18 -35.40 23.20 -10.85
C ASN A 18 -34.45 24.07 -10.02
N SER A 19 -33.84 23.53 -8.95
CA SER A 19 -32.94 24.27 -8.05
C SER A 19 -31.62 24.68 -8.72
N MET A 20 -31.28 24.05 -9.84
CA MET A 20 -30.06 24.30 -10.59
C MET A 20 -30.18 25.48 -11.56
N ARG A 21 -31.37 26.08 -11.72
CA ARG A 21 -31.58 27.21 -12.64
C ARG A 21 -30.68 28.39 -12.29
N GLY A 22 -30.08 29.00 -13.31
CA GLY A 22 -29.17 30.13 -13.15
C GLY A 22 -27.74 29.67 -12.85
N GLU A 23 -27.15 30.20 -11.77
CA GLU A 23 -25.74 30.05 -11.45
C GLU A 23 -25.33 28.58 -11.21
N GLY A 24 -26.18 27.77 -10.56
CA GLY A 24 -25.90 26.36 -10.33
C GLY A 24 -25.63 25.57 -11.61
N PHE A 25 -26.41 25.80 -12.67
CA PHE A 25 -26.21 25.16 -13.98
C PHE A 25 -24.93 25.63 -14.66
N VAL A 26 -24.60 26.92 -14.55
CA VAL A 26 -23.35 27.49 -15.10
C VAL A 26 -22.15 26.84 -14.42
N GLN A 27 -22.18 26.73 -13.10
CA GLN A 27 -21.15 26.08 -12.29
C GLN A 27 -21.02 24.59 -12.61
N MET A 28 -22.15 23.87 -12.73
CA MET A 28 -22.15 22.46 -13.12
C MET A 28 -21.51 22.27 -14.51
N LYS A 29 -21.90 23.08 -15.50
CA LYS A 29 -21.28 23.05 -16.84
C LYS A 29 -19.79 23.33 -16.76
N LYS A 30 -19.36 24.35 -16.00
CA LYS A 30 -17.95 24.68 -15.83
C LYS A 30 -17.16 23.50 -15.27
N ALA A 31 -17.63 22.88 -14.18
CA ALA A 31 -16.97 21.73 -13.57
C ALA A 31 -16.92 20.53 -14.51
N PHE A 32 -18.06 20.11 -15.06
CA PHE A 32 -18.16 18.97 -15.97
C PHE A 32 -17.23 19.13 -17.19
N LEU A 33 -17.34 20.25 -17.91
CA LEU A 33 -16.53 20.50 -19.10
C LEU A 33 -15.04 20.61 -18.78
N SER A 34 -14.67 21.15 -17.63
CA SER A 34 -13.26 21.23 -17.20
C SER A 34 -12.66 19.84 -16.98
N ILE A 35 -13.43 18.92 -16.38
CA ILE A 35 -12.99 17.53 -16.18
C ILE A 35 -12.85 16.80 -17.53
N ILE A 36 -13.86 16.88 -18.40
CA ILE A 36 -13.84 16.22 -19.71
C ILE A 36 -12.69 16.74 -20.60
N ARG A 37 -12.46 18.06 -20.62
CA ARG A 37 -11.31 18.65 -21.33
C ARG A 37 -9.98 18.18 -20.74
N GLY A 38 -9.92 18.04 -19.41
CA GLY A 38 -8.75 17.50 -18.72
C GLY A 38 -8.45 16.07 -19.14
N TYR A 39 -9.45 15.20 -19.27
CA TYR A 39 -9.29 13.83 -19.80
C TYR A 39 -8.83 13.84 -21.26
N SER A 40 -9.49 14.64 -22.11
CA SER A 40 -9.09 14.77 -23.53
C SER A 40 -7.66 15.28 -23.73
N GLY A 41 -7.09 16.01 -22.76
CA GLY A 41 -5.73 16.52 -22.80
C GLY A 41 -4.65 15.53 -22.34
N GLN A 42 -5.02 14.32 -21.92
CA GLN A 42 -4.12 13.32 -21.34
C GLN A 42 -4.10 12.02 -22.17
N PRO A 43 -3.30 11.96 -23.25
CA PRO A 43 -3.33 10.82 -24.16
C PRO A 43 -2.77 9.51 -23.57
N SER A 44 -2.09 9.56 -22.42
CA SER A 44 -1.49 8.36 -21.80
C SER A 44 -2.51 7.49 -21.06
N VAL A 45 -3.60 8.09 -20.55
CA VAL A 45 -4.69 7.37 -19.90
C VAL A 45 -6.02 7.76 -20.54
N ASP A 46 -6.66 6.80 -21.19
CA ASP A 46 -8.01 6.97 -21.71
C ASP A 46 -9.03 6.84 -20.56
N HIS A 47 -10.09 7.65 -20.60
CA HIS A 47 -11.23 7.59 -19.67
C HIS A 47 -12.50 7.23 -20.42
N CYS A 48 -13.22 6.27 -19.88
CA CYS A 48 -14.51 5.88 -20.40
C CYS A 48 -15.62 6.51 -19.57
N VAL A 49 -16.38 7.42 -20.17
CA VAL A 49 -17.31 8.29 -19.46
C VAL A 49 -18.75 7.89 -19.75
N ALA A 50 -19.54 7.71 -18.70
CA ALA A 50 -21.00 7.65 -18.75
C ALA A 50 -21.58 8.89 -18.06
N VAL A 51 -22.71 9.40 -18.56
CA VAL A 51 -23.36 10.60 -18.02
C VAL A 51 -24.84 10.35 -17.85
N ILE A 52 -25.33 10.62 -16.64
CA ILE A 52 -26.72 10.52 -16.24
C ILE A 52 -27.15 11.89 -15.73
N SER A 53 -28.29 12.38 -16.19
CA SER A 53 -28.92 13.59 -15.65
C SER A 53 -30.20 13.24 -14.90
N PHE A 54 -30.51 14.01 -13.86
CA PHE A 54 -31.78 13.88 -13.13
C PHE A 54 -32.41 15.25 -12.87
N GLY A 55 -33.71 15.36 -13.14
CA GLY A 55 -34.49 16.60 -13.02
C GLY A 55 -35.93 16.31 -13.42
N ARG A 56 -36.39 16.87 -14.55
CA ARG A 56 -37.72 16.58 -15.13
C ARG A 56 -37.91 15.08 -15.35
N GLU A 57 -36.84 14.42 -15.74
CA GLU A 57 -36.75 12.98 -15.97
C GLU A 57 -35.32 12.53 -15.70
N ILE A 58 -35.15 11.21 -15.55
CA ILE A 58 -33.83 10.59 -15.41
C ILE A 58 -33.43 10.08 -16.78
N LYS A 59 -32.30 10.57 -17.28
CA LYS A 59 -31.81 10.25 -18.62
C LYS A 59 -30.36 9.82 -18.55
N VAL A 60 -30.07 8.69 -19.20
CA VAL A 60 -28.70 8.35 -19.59
C VAL A 60 -28.38 9.17 -20.83
N LEU A 61 -27.69 10.29 -20.66
CA LEU A 61 -27.30 11.18 -21.75
C LEU A 61 -26.19 10.56 -22.60
N GLN A 62 -25.32 9.79 -21.96
CA GLN A 62 -24.21 9.10 -22.60
C GLN A 62 -23.96 7.78 -21.90
N SER A 63 -24.01 6.66 -22.65
CA SER A 63 -23.43 5.40 -22.18
C SER A 63 -21.91 5.45 -22.30
N PHE A 64 -21.19 4.59 -21.60
CA PHE A 64 -19.72 4.55 -21.63
C PHE A 64 -19.12 4.82 -23.02
N SER A 65 -18.35 5.90 -23.14
CA SER A 65 -17.70 6.36 -24.37
C SER A 65 -16.42 7.12 -24.06
N ASN A 66 -15.45 7.08 -24.98
CA ASN A 66 -14.24 7.91 -24.98
C ASN A 66 -14.29 9.01 -26.06
N ASP A 67 -15.44 9.22 -26.71
CA ASP A 67 -15.65 10.35 -27.63
C ASP A 67 -15.89 11.65 -26.85
N TYR A 68 -14.80 12.25 -26.39
CA TYR A 68 -14.87 13.52 -25.64
C TYR A 68 -15.48 14.66 -26.46
N THR A 69 -15.37 14.63 -27.79
CA THR A 69 -15.93 15.68 -28.63
C THR A 69 -17.45 15.65 -28.55
N ALA A 70 -18.07 14.47 -28.69
CA ALA A 70 -19.50 14.33 -28.50
C ALA A 70 -19.93 14.67 -27.06
N ILE A 71 -19.17 14.22 -26.07
CA ILE A 71 -19.49 14.41 -24.64
C ILE A 71 -19.49 15.90 -24.24
N LEU A 72 -18.63 16.73 -24.83
CA LEU A 72 -18.58 18.16 -24.53
C LEU A 72 -19.86 18.91 -24.92
N HIS A 73 -20.65 18.36 -25.83
CA HIS A 73 -21.88 19.00 -26.34
C HIS A 73 -23.17 18.48 -25.70
N ILE A 74 -23.12 17.46 -24.83
CA ILE A 74 -24.34 16.81 -24.28
C ILE A 74 -25.20 17.73 -23.41
N LEU A 75 -24.64 18.83 -22.91
CA LEU A 75 -25.34 19.77 -22.03
C LEU A 75 -25.86 21.01 -22.77
N ASP A 76 -25.65 21.12 -24.08
CA ASP A 76 -25.96 22.35 -24.85
C ASP A 76 -27.47 22.66 -24.82
N ASP A 77 -28.31 21.63 -24.98
CA ASP A 77 -29.78 21.76 -25.06
C ASP A 77 -30.53 21.39 -23.77
N ILE A 78 -29.82 21.22 -22.65
CA ILE A 78 -30.45 20.82 -21.38
C ILE A 78 -31.11 22.00 -20.68
N GLN A 79 -32.35 21.78 -20.24
CA GLN A 79 -33.11 22.70 -19.39
C GLN A 79 -33.19 22.15 -17.97
N CYS A 80 -32.89 23.01 -16.99
CA CYS A 80 -32.96 22.67 -15.57
C CYS A 80 -34.41 22.76 -15.08
N GLU A 81 -35.04 21.61 -14.88
CA GLU A 81 -36.44 21.50 -14.50
C GLU A 81 -36.72 20.27 -13.64
N GLY A 82 -37.89 20.23 -12.99
CA GLY A 82 -38.38 19.05 -12.29
C GLY A 82 -37.78 18.82 -10.89
N PRO A 83 -38.15 17.71 -10.25
CA PRO A 83 -37.75 17.39 -8.87
C PRO A 83 -36.31 16.89 -8.75
N TRP A 84 -35.80 16.89 -7.52
CA TRP A 84 -34.48 16.36 -7.17
C TRP A 84 -34.55 14.85 -6.92
N SER A 85 -34.75 14.06 -7.99
CA SER A 85 -34.88 12.59 -7.93
C SER A 85 -33.54 11.86 -7.88
N PHE A 86 -32.72 12.18 -6.86
CA PHE A 86 -31.33 11.71 -6.78
C PHE A 86 -31.20 10.23 -6.45
N LYS A 87 -32.10 9.67 -5.64
CA LYS A 87 -32.08 8.24 -5.30
C LYS A 87 -32.23 7.39 -6.56
N GLU A 88 -33.21 7.73 -7.38
CA GLU A 88 -33.50 7.06 -8.63
C GLU A 88 -32.35 7.26 -9.64
N ALA A 89 -31.66 8.40 -9.59
CA ALA A 89 -30.46 8.64 -10.40
C ALA A 89 -29.30 7.70 -10.00
N LEU A 90 -29.10 7.47 -8.70
CA LEU A 90 -28.13 6.48 -8.20
C LEU A 90 -28.52 5.04 -8.61
N GLU A 91 -29.80 4.72 -8.60
CA GLU A 91 -30.30 3.43 -9.09
C GLU A 91 -30.03 3.26 -10.60
N ALA A 92 -30.21 4.33 -11.40
CA ALA A 92 -29.87 4.35 -12.82
C ALA A 92 -28.36 4.28 -13.07
N ALA A 93 -27.51 4.75 -12.14
CA ALA A 93 -26.05 4.63 -12.22
C ALA A 93 -25.56 3.20 -11.88
N ALA A 94 -26.35 2.43 -11.13
CA ALA A 94 -25.92 1.15 -10.59
C ALA A 94 -25.48 0.10 -11.64
N PRO A 95 -26.09 -0.01 -12.83
CA PRO A 95 -25.58 -0.88 -13.89
C PRO A 95 -24.18 -0.49 -14.36
N PHE A 96 -23.88 0.81 -14.51
CA PHE A 96 -22.56 1.30 -14.92
C PHE A 96 -21.50 1.02 -13.86
N LEU A 97 -21.84 1.24 -12.59
CA LEU A 97 -20.97 0.96 -11.44
C LEU A 97 -20.69 -0.54 -11.25
N ARG A 98 -21.58 -1.41 -11.75
CA ARG A 98 -21.44 -2.88 -11.71
C ARG A 98 -20.96 -3.50 -13.02
N SER A 99 -20.84 -2.72 -14.10
CA SER A 99 -20.78 -3.19 -15.50
C SER A 99 -19.58 -4.06 -15.88
N GLY A 100 -18.67 -4.37 -14.96
CA GLY A 100 -17.57 -5.29 -15.26
C GLY A 100 -16.59 -4.76 -16.30
N LEU A 101 -16.58 -3.45 -16.56
CA LEU A 101 -15.33 -2.76 -16.93
C LEU A 101 -14.40 -2.92 -15.72
N ASN A 102 -13.82 -4.11 -15.58
CA ASN A 102 -12.88 -4.48 -14.53
C ASN A 102 -11.89 -3.34 -14.44
N GLY A 103 -11.86 -2.67 -13.29
CA GLY A 103 -11.13 -1.43 -13.09
C GLY A 103 -9.77 -1.44 -13.78
N SER A 104 -9.41 -0.33 -14.39
CA SER A 104 -8.14 -0.25 -15.11
C SER A 104 -6.98 -0.27 -14.10
N SER A 105 -5.87 -0.91 -14.47
CA SER A 105 -4.67 -0.91 -13.61
C SER A 105 -3.60 -0.02 -14.21
N ILE A 106 -3.11 0.95 -13.44
CA ILE A 106 -1.95 1.78 -13.79
C ILE A 106 -0.78 1.32 -12.92
N GLY A 107 0.11 0.52 -13.52
CA GLY A 107 1.15 -0.18 -12.77
C GLY A 107 0.54 -0.98 -11.61
N PRO A 108 0.89 -0.68 -10.35
CA PRO A 108 0.32 -1.33 -9.17
C PRO A 108 -1.04 -0.79 -8.71
N PHE A 109 -1.54 0.32 -9.27
CA PHE A 109 -2.75 0.97 -8.77
C PHE A 109 -3.99 0.51 -9.52
N TYR A 110 -4.95 -0.05 -8.80
CA TYR A 110 -6.26 -0.43 -9.32
C TYR A 110 -7.23 0.75 -9.28
N ILE A 111 -7.68 1.18 -10.46
CA ILE A 111 -8.61 2.29 -10.65
C ILE A 111 -10.03 1.75 -10.69
N ARG A 112 -10.80 2.07 -9.65
CA ARG A 112 -12.23 1.81 -9.57
C ARG A 112 -13.02 2.82 -10.40
N THR A 113 -14.27 2.48 -10.68
CA THR A 113 -15.20 3.42 -11.29
C THR A 113 -15.45 4.60 -10.36
N ASN A 114 -15.09 5.80 -10.79
CA ASN A 114 -15.36 7.01 -10.02
C ASN A 114 -16.79 7.47 -10.28
N LEU A 115 -17.59 7.59 -9.22
CA LEU A 115 -18.90 8.24 -9.27
C LEU A 115 -18.74 9.72 -8.95
N ILE A 116 -18.96 10.58 -9.95
CA ILE A 116 -18.89 12.04 -9.80
C ILE A 116 -20.31 12.60 -9.79
N ILE A 117 -20.70 13.21 -8.67
CA ILE A 117 -22.01 13.84 -8.49
C ILE A 117 -21.80 15.35 -8.54
N ILE A 118 -22.53 16.05 -9.41
CA ILE A 118 -22.51 17.52 -9.46
C ILE A 118 -23.91 18.00 -9.14
N SER A 119 -24.09 18.58 -7.94
CA SER A 119 -25.41 18.90 -7.38
C SER A 119 -25.33 19.95 -6.28
N GLY A 120 -26.44 20.66 -6.05
CA GLY A 120 -26.62 21.53 -4.89
C GLY A 120 -27.11 20.82 -3.62
N GLY A 121 -27.56 19.56 -3.72
CA GLY A 121 -28.05 18.79 -2.57
C GLY A 121 -29.44 19.21 -2.06
N ASP A 122 -30.26 19.85 -2.89
CA ASP A 122 -31.59 20.35 -2.51
C ASP A 122 -32.65 19.24 -2.50
N VAL A 123 -32.72 18.52 -1.38
CA VAL A 123 -33.66 17.40 -1.21
C VAL A 123 -35.10 17.90 -1.14
N THR A 124 -35.86 17.63 -2.20
CA THR A 124 -37.30 17.93 -2.27
C THR A 124 -38.10 16.99 -1.36
N GLY A 125 -38.93 17.53 -0.47
CA GLY A 125 -39.81 16.76 0.42
C GLY A 125 -41.00 17.57 0.91
N GLN A 126 -42.05 16.86 1.34
CA GLN A 126 -43.33 17.47 1.77
C GLN A 126 -43.19 18.20 3.11
N ASP A 127 -42.37 17.64 4.01
CA ASP A 127 -42.02 18.21 5.30
C ASP A 127 -40.55 17.89 5.68
N ASN A 128 -40.11 18.34 6.86
CA ASN A 128 -38.74 18.14 7.33
C ASN A 128 -38.41 16.67 7.65
N GLU A 129 -39.40 15.87 8.04
CA GLU A 129 -39.20 14.46 8.38
C GLU A 129 -39.04 13.62 7.11
N ASP A 130 -39.87 13.86 6.09
CA ASP A 130 -39.74 13.28 4.75
C ASP A 130 -38.39 13.62 4.13
N LYS A 131 -37.95 14.89 4.21
CA LYS A 131 -36.61 15.30 3.74
C LYS A 131 -35.50 14.53 4.46
N ARG A 132 -35.60 14.37 5.78
CA ARG A 132 -34.61 13.64 6.58
C ARG A 132 -34.58 12.15 6.21
N ASN A 133 -35.74 11.52 6.04
CA ASN A 133 -35.86 10.12 5.66
C ASN A 133 -35.29 9.87 4.25
N LYS A 134 -35.56 10.77 3.29
CA LYS A 134 -34.96 10.72 1.95
C LYS A 134 -33.44 10.84 1.99
N LYS A 135 -32.90 11.81 2.76
CA LYS A 135 -31.46 11.94 2.97
C LYS A 135 -30.85 10.65 3.53
N MET A 136 -31.46 10.05 4.54
CA MET A 136 -30.97 8.80 5.13
C MET A 136 -30.97 7.63 4.13
N ASN A 137 -32.03 7.48 3.32
CA ASN A 137 -32.09 6.46 2.28
C ASN A 137 -30.97 6.62 1.25
N ILE A 138 -30.66 7.87 0.86
CA ILE A 138 -29.56 8.17 -0.06
C ILE A 138 -28.21 7.85 0.58
N LEU A 139 -28.01 8.20 1.85
CA LEU A 139 -26.76 7.91 2.57
C LEU A 139 -26.51 6.41 2.68
N GLN A 140 -27.55 5.62 2.98
CA GLN A 140 -27.45 4.16 3.00
C GLN A 140 -27.05 3.59 1.62
N MET A 141 -27.62 4.12 0.54
CA MET A 141 -27.25 3.71 -0.81
C MET A 141 -25.82 4.12 -1.17
N SER A 142 -25.44 5.33 -0.78
CA SER A 142 -24.08 5.88 -0.98
C SER A 142 -23.04 5.03 -0.25
N GLU A 143 -23.34 4.57 0.97
CA GLU A 143 -22.48 3.65 1.72
C GLU A 143 -22.31 2.30 0.98
N GLN A 144 -23.37 1.72 0.41
CA GLN A 144 -23.25 0.48 -0.37
C GLN A 144 -22.40 0.67 -1.63
N ILE A 145 -22.59 1.79 -2.34
CA ILE A 145 -21.75 2.14 -3.49
C ILE A 145 -20.31 2.36 -3.05
N GLY A 146 -20.12 3.11 -1.95
CA GLY A 146 -18.86 3.56 -1.40
C GLY A 146 -17.94 2.47 -0.85
N LYS A 147 -18.49 1.29 -0.57
CA LYS A 147 -17.71 0.06 -0.28
C LYS A 147 -16.78 -0.31 -1.42
N VAL A 148 -17.16 0.00 -2.66
CA VAL A 148 -16.43 -0.44 -3.87
C VAL A 148 -15.98 0.74 -4.72
N ASN A 149 -16.79 1.79 -4.87
CA ASN A 149 -16.56 2.87 -5.81
C ASN A 149 -16.32 4.20 -5.06
N PRO A 150 -15.25 4.94 -5.34
CA PRO A 150 -15.06 6.28 -4.80
C PRO A 150 -16.17 7.22 -5.27
N ILE A 151 -16.66 8.06 -4.35
CA ILE A 151 -17.71 9.05 -4.60
C ILE A 151 -17.11 10.45 -4.46
N VAL A 152 -17.19 11.21 -5.55
CA VAL A 152 -16.74 12.60 -5.62
C VAL A 152 -17.96 13.48 -5.76
N CYS A 153 -18.17 14.40 -4.83
CA CYS A 153 -19.25 15.39 -4.92
C CYS A 153 -18.65 16.75 -5.31
N VAL A 154 -19.22 17.40 -6.33
CA VAL A 154 -18.94 18.79 -6.72
C VAL A 154 -20.14 19.63 -6.31
N PRO A 155 -20.06 20.36 -5.18
CA PRO A 155 -21.12 21.24 -4.74
C PRO A 155 -21.26 22.44 -5.69
N VAL A 156 -22.50 22.75 -6.08
CA VAL A 156 -22.82 23.82 -7.04
C VAL A 156 -24.10 24.56 -6.64
N GLY A 157 -24.23 25.81 -7.08
CA GLY A 157 -25.33 26.70 -6.72
C GLY A 157 -24.96 27.68 -5.61
N ASP A 158 -25.91 28.55 -5.23
CA ASP A 158 -25.64 29.67 -4.33
C ASP A 158 -25.40 29.23 -2.87
N ASN A 159 -26.06 28.16 -2.44
CA ASN A 159 -25.95 27.63 -1.08
C ASN A 159 -26.08 26.10 -1.08
N PRO A 160 -25.07 25.37 -1.58
CA PRO A 160 -25.13 23.92 -1.63
C PRO A 160 -25.12 23.31 -0.22
N ASP A 161 -25.84 22.19 -0.03
CA ASP A 161 -25.83 21.44 1.23
C ASP A 161 -24.51 20.66 1.40
N MET A 162 -23.49 21.37 1.85
CA MET A 162 -22.14 20.83 2.06
C MET A 162 -22.11 19.66 3.04
N CYS A 163 -22.93 19.69 4.09
CA CYS A 163 -22.99 18.63 5.10
C CYS A 163 -23.53 17.33 4.49
N PHE A 164 -24.61 17.42 3.72
CA PHE A 164 -25.21 16.27 3.08
C PHE A 164 -24.32 15.72 1.96
N LEU A 165 -23.84 16.57 1.06
CA LEU A 165 -22.94 16.17 -0.03
C LEU A 165 -21.62 15.60 0.50
N GLY A 166 -21.08 16.18 1.58
CA GLY A 166 -19.94 15.65 2.31
C GLY A 166 -20.20 14.26 2.89
N SER A 167 -21.37 14.06 3.51
CA SER A 167 -21.78 12.75 4.04
C SER A 167 -21.90 11.70 2.92
N VAL A 168 -22.39 12.09 1.75
CA VAL A 168 -22.45 11.22 0.55
C VAL A 168 -21.04 10.89 0.07
N ALA A 169 -20.17 11.89 -0.13
CA ALA A 169 -18.80 11.68 -0.62
C ALA A 169 -18.00 10.76 0.32
N TYR A 170 -17.95 11.10 1.61
CA TYR A 170 -17.16 10.40 2.62
C TYR A 170 -17.77 9.09 3.10
N SER A 171 -18.93 8.69 2.56
CA SER A 171 -19.44 7.31 2.69
C SER A 171 -18.61 6.29 1.88
N SER A 172 -17.68 6.77 1.05
CA SER A 172 -16.80 5.95 0.22
C SER A 172 -15.32 6.06 0.61
N ARG A 173 -14.58 4.97 0.39
CA ARG A 173 -13.11 5.00 0.49
C ARG A 173 -12.54 5.90 -0.62
N CYS A 174 -11.72 6.87 -0.25
CA CYS A 174 -11.18 7.91 -1.16
C CYS A 174 -12.23 8.90 -1.72
N GLY A 175 -13.41 8.96 -1.11
CA GLY A 175 -14.39 9.99 -1.45
C GLY A 175 -13.91 11.39 -1.09
N LYS A 176 -14.36 12.39 -1.85
CA LYS A 176 -13.94 13.79 -1.66
C LYS A 176 -15.01 14.79 -2.09
N ILE A 177 -14.99 15.95 -1.45
CA ILE A 177 -15.65 17.15 -1.96
C ILE A 177 -14.67 17.87 -2.90
N LEU A 178 -15.10 18.12 -4.13
CA LEU A 178 -14.28 18.73 -5.16
C LEU A 178 -14.79 20.15 -5.46
N ASP A 179 -13.92 21.13 -5.24
CA ASP A 179 -14.16 22.50 -5.66
C ASP A 179 -14.12 22.62 -7.20
N ILE A 180 -14.97 23.49 -7.76
CA ILE A 180 -15.09 23.68 -9.20
C ILE A 180 -13.75 24.10 -9.83
N ASP A 181 -12.97 24.93 -9.15
CA ASP A 181 -11.68 25.40 -9.66
C ASP A 181 -10.57 24.35 -9.52
N ALA A 182 -10.79 23.31 -8.71
CA ALA A 182 -9.92 22.14 -8.63
C ALA A 182 -10.21 21.08 -9.71
N ALA A 183 -11.30 21.22 -10.47
CA ALA A 183 -11.69 20.28 -11.53
C ALA A 183 -10.59 19.96 -12.57
N PRO A 184 -9.79 20.94 -13.06
CA PRO A 184 -8.70 20.65 -13.99
C PRO A 184 -7.61 19.78 -13.36
N GLN A 185 -7.26 20.01 -12.09
CA GLN A 185 -6.27 19.20 -11.38
C GLN A 185 -6.81 17.80 -11.11
N PHE A 186 -8.08 17.70 -10.70
CA PHE A 186 -8.74 16.41 -10.49
C PHE A 186 -8.70 15.52 -11.74
N ALA A 187 -8.90 16.10 -12.92
CA ALA A 187 -8.81 15.36 -14.17
C ALA A 187 -7.41 14.76 -14.43
N ARG A 188 -6.35 15.33 -13.85
CA ARG A 188 -4.96 14.86 -13.96
C ARG A 188 -4.62 13.69 -13.06
N HIS A 189 -5.54 13.30 -12.16
CA HIS A 189 -5.28 12.27 -11.16
C HIS A 189 -4.79 10.95 -11.76
N SER A 190 -5.35 10.52 -12.90
CA SER A 190 -4.92 9.29 -13.56
C SER A 190 -3.52 9.37 -14.17
N ALA A 191 -3.15 10.49 -14.81
CA ALA A 191 -1.76 10.70 -15.25
C ALA A 191 -0.78 10.80 -14.06
N ASN A 192 -1.22 11.43 -12.96
CA ASN A 192 -0.43 11.48 -11.73
C ASN A 192 -0.24 10.07 -11.12
N MET A 193 -1.20 9.14 -11.29
CA MET A 193 -0.99 7.74 -10.94
C MET A 193 0.07 7.04 -11.79
N GLU A 194 0.20 7.37 -13.09
CA GLU A 194 1.28 6.83 -13.93
C GLU A 194 2.65 7.26 -13.42
N VAL A 195 2.79 8.56 -13.13
CA VAL A 195 4.02 9.11 -12.54
C VAL A 195 4.31 8.41 -11.21
N ALA A 196 3.31 8.28 -10.34
CA ALA A 196 3.44 7.57 -9.07
C ALA A 196 3.91 6.11 -9.29
N ALA A 197 3.36 5.41 -10.28
CA ALA A 197 3.68 4.01 -10.57
C ALA A 197 5.11 3.85 -11.07
N GLU A 198 5.64 4.82 -11.80
CA GLU A 198 7.03 4.82 -12.26
C GLU A 198 8.04 5.07 -11.13
N ILE A 199 7.68 5.91 -10.15
CA ILE A 199 8.59 6.31 -9.06
C ILE A 199 8.40 5.50 -7.77
N ILE A 200 7.35 4.70 -7.65
CA ILE A 200 6.99 3.98 -6.41
C ILE A 200 8.15 3.16 -5.83
N GLY A 201 8.96 2.53 -6.69
CA GLY A 201 10.15 1.77 -6.29
C GLY A 201 11.36 2.63 -5.91
N SER A 202 11.35 3.92 -6.24
CA SER A 202 12.42 4.89 -5.96
C SER A 202 12.21 5.65 -4.65
N VAL A 203 10.97 5.77 -4.18
CA VAL A 203 10.62 6.39 -2.87
C VAL A 203 10.63 5.34 -1.75
N SER A 204 10.79 5.78 -0.49
CA SER A 204 10.58 4.93 0.68
C SER A 204 9.11 4.50 0.80
N THR A 205 8.83 3.41 1.49
CA THR A 205 7.46 2.95 1.75
C THR A 205 6.80 3.69 2.91
N ARG A 206 7.59 4.30 3.81
CA ARG A 206 7.11 5.09 4.96
C ARG A 206 8.05 6.26 5.26
N ASN A 207 7.55 7.28 5.96
CA ASN A 207 8.33 8.43 6.45
C ASN A 207 9.15 9.15 5.36
N TYR A 208 8.59 9.31 4.17
CA TYR A 208 9.15 10.17 3.11
C TYR A 208 8.37 11.48 3.05
N SER A 209 8.99 12.49 2.48
CA SER A 209 8.47 13.83 2.29
C SER A 209 8.02 14.08 0.85
N VAL A 210 7.35 15.19 0.62
CA VAL A 210 7.05 15.70 -0.74
C VAL A 210 8.35 15.97 -1.51
N ASP A 211 9.42 16.37 -0.82
CA ASP A 211 10.73 16.62 -1.44
C ASP A 211 11.37 15.35 -1.98
N ASP A 212 11.22 14.22 -1.26
CA ASP A 212 11.67 12.92 -1.75
C ASP A 212 10.92 12.49 -3.01
N VAL A 213 9.62 12.78 -3.08
CA VAL A 213 8.80 12.55 -4.28
C VAL A 213 9.25 13.45 -5.43
N ARG A 214 9.47 14.74 -5.16
CA ARG A 214 9.97 15.69 -6.16
C ARG A 214 11.30 15.23 -6.77
N GLU A 215 12.23 14.77 -5.93
CA GLU A 215 13.52 14.27 -6.39
C GLU A 215 13.36 12.97 -7.20
N ALA A 216 12.49 12.07 -6.78
CA ALA A 216 12.20 10.86 -7.54
C ALA A 216 11.57 11.17 -8.92
N VAL A 217 10.67 12.14 -9.02
CA VAL A 217 10.09 12.60 -10.30
C VAL A 217 11.16 13.21 -11.20
N ARG A 218 12.04 14.06 -10.65
CA ARG A 218 13.17 14.67 -11.38
C ARG A 218 14.10 13.61 -11.96
N SER A 219 14.42 12.57 -11.18
CA SER A 219 15.28 11.46 -11.62
C SER A 219 14.74 10.68 -12.83
N LYS A 220 13.44 10.78 -13.12
CA LYS A 220 12.79 10.14 -14.28
C LYS A 220 12.60 11.07 -15.48
N ASN A 221 13.21 12.26 -15.48
CA ASN A 221 13.12 13.25 -16.57
C ASN A 221 11.69 13.70 -16.92
N LYS A 222 10.78 13.74 -15.94
CA LYS A 222 9.40 14.23 -16.12
C LYS A 222 9.33 15.75 -15.94
N SER A 223 9.93 16.50 -16.85
CA SER A 223 10.03 17.96 -16.76
C SER A 223 8.68 18.70 -16.88
N SER A 224 7.62 18.03 -17.32
CA SER A 224 6.26 18.59 -17.47
C SER A 224 5.39 18.49 -16.21
N THR A 225 5.87 17.84 -15.15
CA THR A 225 5.11 17.64 -13.91
C THR A 225 5.09 18.93 -13.08
N THR A 226 3.90 19.44 -12.76
CA THR A 226 3.74 20.66 -11.95
C THR A 226 3.89 20.38 -10.45
N GLU A 227 4.03 21.42 -9.62
CA GLU A 227 4.04 21.24 -8.15
C GLU A 227 2.73 20.67 -7.61
N LYS A 228 1.58 21.01 -8.22
CA LYS A 228 0.30 20.40 -7.87
C LYS A 228 0.28 18.90 -8.18
N ASP A 229 0.87 18.51 -9.31
CA ASP A 229 1.01 17.09 -9.67
C ASP A 229 1.93 16.34 -8.69
N ILE A 230 3.02 16.97 -8.23
CA ILE A 230 3.91 16.38 -7.21
C ILE A 230 3.13 16.14 -5.90
N CYS A 231 2.31 17.09 -5.47
CA CYS A 231 1.44 16.92 -4.30
C CYS A 231 0.45 15.75 -4.48
N ASP A 232 -0.21 15.66 -5.63
CA ASP A 232 -1.12 14.55 -5.93
C ASP A 232 -0.39 13.20 -5.95
N VAL A 233 0.79 13.14 -6.57
CA VAL A 233 1.65 11.94 -6.60
C VAL A 233 2.04 11.53 -5.18
N TYR A 234 2.41 12.49 -4.34
CA TYR A 234 2.70 12.24 -2.93
C TYR A 234 1.48 11.66 -2.19
N GLU A 235 0.28 12.20 -2.41
CA GLU A 235 -0.96 11.68 -1.83
C GLU A 235 -1.27 10.25 -2.31
N ILE A 236 -1.15 10.00 -3.62
CA ILE A 236 -1.35 8.67 -4.23
C ILE A 236 -0.41 7.65 -3.59
N LEU A 237 0.88 7.98 -3.50
CA LEU A 237 1.89 7.11 -2.90
C LEU A 237 1.62 6.90 -1.41
N THR A 238 1.20 7.93 -0.68
CA THR A 238 0.93 7.83 0.76
C THR A 238 -0.24 6.88 1.01
N ASN A 239 -1.24 6.95 0.13
CA ASN A 239 -2.43 6.12 0.17
C ASN A 239 -2.36 4.88 -0.75
N ARG A 240 -1.17 4.42 -1.14
CA ARG A 240 -1.01 3.32 -2.13
C ARG A 240 -1.84 2.06 -1.84
N GLN A 241 -2.02 1.72 -0.56
CA GLN A 241 -2.83 0.58 -0.11
C GLN A 241 -4.34 0.74 -0.38
N ALA A 242 -4.81 1.97 -0.61
CA ALA A 242 -6.17 2.27 -1.03
C ALA A 242 -6.47 1.81 -2.46
N TYR A 243 -5.43 1.76 -3.29
CA TYR A 243 -5.50 1.35 -4.68
C TYR A 243 -5.20 -0.15 -4.88
N GLY A 244 -5.12 -0.93 -3.80
CA GLY A 244 -5.14 -2.40 -3.91
C GLY A 244 -6.48 -2.89 -4.47
N ASN A 245 -6.45 -4.00 -5.20
CA ASN A 245 -7.68 -4.65 -5.71
C ASN A 245 -8.35 -5.43 -4.57
N ASP A 246 -9.60 -5.12 -4.23
CA ASP A 246 -10.33 -5.74 -3.11
C ASP A 246 -10.65 -7.23 -3.33
N ASN A 247 -10.52 -7.73 -4.56
CA ASN A 247 -10.58 -9.18 -4.83
C ASN A 247 -9.38 -9.93 -4.22
N TYR A 248 -8.35 -9.21 -3.78
CA TYR A 248 -7.20 -9.77 -3.08
C TYR A 248 -7.34 -9.61 -1.56
N PRO A 249 -6.87 -10.61 -0.78
CA PRO A 249 -7.05 -10.59 0.66
C PRO A 249 -6.27 -9.42 1.26
N LYS A 250 -6.92 -8.68 2.17
CA LYS A 250 -6.24 -7.70 2.99
C LYS A 250 -5.38 -8.44 4.01
N VAL A 251 -4.08 -8.16 4.03
CA VAL A 251 -3.09 -8.78 4.94
C VAL A 251 -3.48 -8.65 6.42
N ASP A 252 -4.28 -7.63 6.77
CA ASP A 252 -4.75 -7.41 8.14
C ASP A 252 -6.06 -8.12 8.51
N GLY A 253 -6.81 -8.67 7.54
CA GLY A 253 -8.18 -9.14 7.77
C GLY A 253 -8.36 -10.65 8.02
N VAL A 254 -7.36 -11.48 7.71
CA VAL A 254 -7.48 -12.95 7.79
C VAL A 254 -6.24 -13.51 8.50
N GLU A 255 -6.28 -13.52 9.82
CA GLU A 255 -5.08 -13.71 10.66
C GLU A 255 -4.59 -15.17 10.75
N ASN A 256 -5.34 -16.18 10.28
CA ASN A 256 -5.00 -17.60 10.54
C ASN A 256 -4.83 -18.50 9.30
N ASP A 257 -5.67 -18.37 8.26
CA ASP A 257 -5.68 -19.38 7.18
C ASP A 257 -4.66 -19.10 6.06
N LEU A 258 -4.30 -17.83 5.82
CA LEU A 258 -3.40 -17.44 4.73
C LEU A 258 -1.92 -17.74 5.01
N HIS A 259 -1.55 -18.12 6.24
CA HIS A 259 -0.15 -18.28 6.66
C HIS A 259 0.25 -19.74 6.91
N TRP A 260 -0.58 -20.70 6.50
CA TRP A 260 -0.30 -22.13 6.68
C TRP A 260 0.69 -22.66 5.64
N GLU A 261 1.92 -22.94 6.06
CA GLU A 261 2.94 -23.64 5.25
C GLU A 261 2.63 -25.15 5.20
N GLY A 262 1.57 -25.53 4.48
CA GLY A 262 1.13 -26.93 4.38
C GLY A 262 1.68 -27.69 3.18
N ASP A 263 1.99 -26.98 2.09
CA ASP A 263 2.44 -27.58 0.84
C ASP A 263 3.97 -27.49 0.71
N PRO A 264 4.70 -28.61 0.76
CA PRO A 264 6.16 -28.63 0.68
C PRO A 264 6.71 -28.22 -0.70
N ASN A 265 5.86 -28.19 -1.74
CA ASN A 265 6.26 -27.81 -3.09
C ASN A 265 6.16 -26.31 -3.34
N LEU A 266 5.55 -25.56 -2.41
CA LEU A 266 5.51 -24.10 -2.49
C LEU A 266 6.72 -23.47 -1.78
N PRO A 267 7.20 -22.32 -2.28
CA PRO A 267 8.17 -21.49 -1.57
C PRO A 267 7.71 -21.18 -0.14
N PRO A 268 8.53 -21.41 0.90
CA PRO A 268 8.20 -21.04 2.27
C PRO A 268 7.92 -19.54 2.44
N ILE A 269 7.15 -19.18 3.46
CA ILE A 269 6.92 -17.78 3.85
C ILE A 269 8.26 -17.14 4.19
N GLY A 270 8.44 -15.87 3.80
CA GLY A 270 9.71 -15.15 3.87
C GLY A 270 10.60 -15.36 2.65
N THR A 271 10.28 -16.28 1.74
CA THR A 271 11.08 -16.46 0.52
C THR A 271 11.06 -15.21 -0.35
N ARG A 272 12.23 -14.80 -0.83
CA ARG A 272 12.40 -13.69 -1.76
C ARG A 272 12.11 -14.14 -3.19
N VAL A 273 11.35 -13.32 -3.91
CA VAL A 273 10.89 -13.61 -5.27
C VAL A 273 11.04 -12.39 -6.18
N ARG A 274 11.05 -12.61 -7.49
CA ARG A 274 10.95 -11.59 -8.53
C ARG A 274 9.98 -12.03 -9.62
N ARG A 275 9.62 -11.11 -10.51
CA ARG A 275 8.83 -11.42 -11.72
C ARG A 275 9.46 -12.59 -12.48
N GLY A 276 8.66 -13.61 -12.76
CA GLY A 276 9.04 -14.77 -13.57
C GLY A 276 8.95 -14.49 -15.07
N GLN A 277 9.32 -15.48 -15.88
CA GLN A 277 9.34 -15.35 -17.34
C GLN A 277 7.94 -15.14 -17.92
N ILE A 278 6.91 -15.82 -17.38
CA ILE A 278 5.51 -15.61 -17.76
C ILE A 278 4.89 -14.57 -16.84
N TRP A 279 4.70 -13.36 -17.36
CA TRP A 279 4.11 -12.27 -16.61
C TRP A 279 2.87 -11.72 -17.36
N PRO A 280 1.66 -12.24 -17.06
CA PRO A 280 0.43 -11.80 -17.71
C PRO A 280 -0.11 -10.49 -17.13
N PHE A 281 0.61 -9.87 -16.19
CA PHE A 281 0.17 -8.68 -15.48
C PHE A 281 0.81 -7.41 -16.04
N THR A 282 0.27 -6.25 -15.65
CA THR A 282 0.93 -4.96 -15.86
C THR A 282 2.20 -4.86 -15.02
N ASN A 283 2.84 -3.69 -14.98
CA ASN A 283 4.04 -3.44 -14.16
C ASN A 283 3.72 -3.31 -12.65
N GLN A 284 2.87 -4.17 -12.10
CA GLN A 284 2.36 -4.09 -10.72
C GLN A 284 3.40 -4.41 -9.63
N ASP A 285 4.46 -5.16 -9.96
CA ASP A 285 5.67 -5.37 -9.16
C ASP A 285 6.65 -4.20 -9.23
N SER A 286 6.48 -3.29 -10.20
CA SER A 286 7.35 -2.14 -10.44
C SER A 286 8.83 -2.52 -10.66
N GLY A 287 9.10 -3.74 -11.11
CA GLY A 287 10.45 -4.29 -11.28
C GLY A 287 11.22 -4.51 -9.98
N MET A 288 10.56 -4.43 -8.82
CA MET A 288 11.18 -4.63 -7.52
C MET A 288 11.14 -6.11 -7.12
N PRO A 289 12.02 -6.58 -6.21
CA PRO A 289 11.86 -7.87 -5.56
C PRO A 289 10.65 -7.87 -4.61
N GLY A 290 10.18 -9.06 -4.25
CA GLY A 290 9.11 -9.26 -3.27
C GLY A 290 9.39 -10.40 -2.30
N THR A 291 8.47 -10.59 -1.36
CA THR A 291 8.53 -11.64 -0.33
C THR A 291 7.22 -12.42 -0.32
N VAL A 292 7.30 -13.74 -0.28
CA VAL A 292 6.13 -14.60 -0.03
C VAL A 292 5.67 -14.39 1.42
N ILE A 293 4.43 -13.96 1.60
CA ILE A 293 3.85 -13.68 2.93
C ILE A 293 2.72 -14.65 3.30
N GLY A 294 2.26 -15.46 2.35
CA GLY A 294 1.18 -16.40 2.56
C GLY A 294 0.80 -17.19 1.30
N TYR A 295 -0.25 -17.98 1.42
CA TYR A 295 -0.73 -18.90 0.41
C TYR A 295 -2.23 -18.78 0.18
N ARG A 296 -2.67 -19.35 -0.95
CA ARG A 296 -4.07 -19.52 -1.30
C ARG A 296 -4.30 -20.93 -1.83
N ASP A 297 -5.52 -21.43 -1.67
CA ASP A 297 -5.92 -22.75 -2.14
C ASP A 297 -6.43 -22.75 -3.60
N ASP A 298 -6.23 -21.65 -4.33
CA ASP A 298 -6.63 -21.48 -5.72
C ASP A 298 -5.42 -21.45 -6.69
N HIS A 299 -5.66 -21.13 -7.96
CA HIS A 299 -4.60 -21.03 -8.96
C HIS A 299 -3.51 -20.01 -8.59
N PHE A 300 -3.88 -18.91 -7.93
CA PHE A 300 -2.94 -17.88 -7.46
C PHE A 300 -2.40 -18.22 -6.08
N ASN A 301 -1.73 -19.36 -5.99
CA ASN A 301 -1.37 -20.04 -4.76
C ASN A 301 -0.35 -19.33 -3.85
N LEU A 302 0.31 -18.25 -4.30
CA LEU A 302 1.20 -17.43 -3.47
C LEU A 302 0.61 -16.04 -3.24
N ILE A 303 0.82 -15.48 -2.05
CA ILE A 303 0.64 -14.05 -1.76
C ILE A 303 2.01 -13.41 -1.59
N VAL A 304 2.30 -12.40 -2.40
CA VAL A 304 3.60 -11.72 -2.42
C VAL A 304 3.43 -10.25 -2.05
N GLU A 305 4.19 -9.80 -1.05
CA GLU A 305 4.41 -8.38 -0.78
C GLU A 305 5.68 -7.92 -1.47
N TRP A 306 5.54 -6.99 -2.42
CA TRP A 306 6.64 -6.38 -3.15
C TRP A 306 7.36 -5.35 -2.28
N ASP A 307 8.60 -5.01 -2.63
CA ASP A 307 9.37 -4.05 -1.84
C ASP A 307 8.79 -2.62 -1.86
N THR A 308 7.86 -2.36 -2.78
CA THR A 308 6.99 -1.18 -2.85
C THR A 308 5.86 -1.15 -1.80
N SER A 309 5.77 -2.21 -0.99
CA SER A 309 4.67 -2.56 -0.07
C SER A 309 3.35 -2.93 -0.75
N MET A 310 3.30 -3.06 -2.07
CA MET A 310 2.11 -3.55 -2.76
C MET A 310 1.99 -5.07 -2.61
N VAL A 311 0.76 -5.58 -2.47
CA VAL A 311 0.50 -7.01 -2.22
C VAL A 311 -0.38 -7.58 -3.32
N PHE A 312 0.07 -8.66 -3.94
CA PHE A 312 -0.67 -9.33 -5.02
C PHE A 312 -0.49 -10.85 -4.94
N PRO A 313 -1.51 -11.63 -5.35
CA PRO A 313 -1.37 -13.06 -5.45
C PRO A 313 -0.83 -13.49 -6.82
N TYR A 314 -0.11 -14.60 -6.85
CA TYR A 314 0.58 -15.11 -8.02
C TYR A 314 0.48 -16.63 -8.11
N HIS A 315 0.47 -17.13 -9.33
CA HIS A 315 0.64 -18.56 -9.56
C HIS A 315 2.11 -18.96 -9.46
N PHE A 316 2.39 -20.01 -8.70
CA PHE A 316 3.65 -20.73 -8.69
C PHE A 316 3.42 -22.19 -9.05
N ASP A 317 4.18 -22.70 -10.02
CA ASP A 317 4.08 -24.08 -10.47
C ASP A 317 4.74 -25.02 -9.45
N LYS A 318 3.95 -25.98 -8.95
CA LYS A 318 4.36 -26.95 -7.92
C LYS A 318 5.10 -28.16 -8.50
N ASN A 319 5.04 -28.36 -9.82
CA ASN A 319 5.51 -29.57 -10.50
C ASN A 319 6.92 -29.40 -11.07
N GLY A 320 7.60 -28.29 -10.76
CA GLY A 320 8.95 -28.01 -11.23
C GLY A 320 9.01 -27.43 -12.65
N GLU A 321 7.87 -27.18 -13.29
CA GLU A 321 7.80 -26.48 -14.57
C GLU A 321 7.79 -24.96 -14.32
N HIS A 322 8.87 -24.44 -13.74
CA HIS A 322 8.97 -23.04 -13.31
C HIS A 322 8.70 -22.02 -14.42
N GLN A 323 8.83 -22.40 -15.68
CA GLN A 323 8.45 -21.59 -16.84
C GLN A 323 6.96 -21.19 -16.82
N ARG A 324 6.11 -21.91 -16.09
CA ARG A 324 4.68 -21.58 -15.91
C ARG A 324 4.38 -20.68 -14.73
N SER A 325 5.37 -20.40 -13.87
CA SER A 325 5.19 -19.58 -12.67
C SER A 325 5.17 -18.09 -13.02
N ASN A 326 4.32 -17.32 -12.36
CA ASN A 326 4.32 -15.87 -12.47
C ASN A 326 5.49 -15.23 -11.73
N VAL A 327 5.97 -15.87 -10.67
CA VAL A 327 7.09 -15.40 -9.86
C VAL A 327 8.15 -16.49 -9.77
N GLU A 328 9.40 -16.07 -9.65
CA GLU A 328 10.53 -16.96 -9.46
C GLU A 328 11.31 -16.58 -8.20
N VAL A 329 11.93 -17.57 -7.58
CA VAL A 329 12.72 -17.40 -6.36
C VAL A 329 14.01 -16.68 -6.70
N CYS A 330 14.40 -15.71 -5.88
CA CYS A 330 15.66 -14.98 -6.06
C CYS A 330 16.36 -14.75 -4.73
N ASP A 331 17.65 -14.42 -4.80
CA ASP A 331 18.46 -14.13 -3.60
C ASP A 331 18.66 -12.63 -3.38
N VAL A 332 17.80 -11.79 -4.00
CA VAL A 332 17.89 -10.34 -3.85
C VAL A 332 17.36 -9.94 -2.47
N PRO A 333 18.23 -9.47 -1.56
CA PRO A 333 17.82 -9.18 -0.19
C PRO A 333 16.94 -7.95 -0.12
N ARG A 334 16.13 -7.85 0.94
CA ARG A 334 15.42 -6.61 1.25
C ARG A 334 16.43 -5.55 1.71
N VAL A 335 16.47 -4.43 1.02
CA VAL A 335 17.25 -3.25 1.39
C VAL A 335 16.29 -2.16 1.85
N LEU A 336 16.51 -1.65 3.07
CA LEU A 336 15.72 -0.54 3.64
C LEU A 336 16.28 0.80 3.16
N LYS A 337 15.41 1.79 2.96
CA LYS A 337 15.81 3.16 2.64
C LYS A 337 15.80 4.01 3.90
N THR A 338 14.59 4.39 4.33
CA THR A 338 14.37 5.18 5.55
C THR A 338 13.53 4.42 6.58
N GLU A 339 12.99 3.26 6.20
CA GLU A 339 12.20 2.43 7.09
C GLU A 339 13.07 1.80 8.19
N LYS A 340 12.49 1.65 9.38
CA LYS A 340 13.15 0.95 10.50
C LYS A 340 13.18 -0.56 10.30
N ILE A 341 12.15 -1.11 9.67
CA ILE A 341 11.97 -2.54 9.38
C ILE A 341 10.89 -2.70 8.31
N ALA A 342 10.97 -3.75 7.49
CA ALA A 342 9.98 -4.07 6.48
C ALA A 342 9.89 -5.59 6.26
N VAL A 343 8.87 -6.03 5.50
CA VAL A 343 8.76 -7.41 5.05
C VAL A 343 9.94 -7.79 4.14
N GLY A 344 10.45 -9.00 4.32
CA GLY A 344 11.65 -9.53 3.66
C GLY A 344 12.96 -9.20 4.40
N CYS A 345 12.92 -8.38 5.47
CA CYS A 345 14.10 -8.14 6.30
C CYS A 345 14.55 -9.41 7.03
N LEU A 346 15.86 -9.55 7.14
CA LEU A 346 16.50 -10.59 7.93
C LEU A 346 16.68 -10.11 9.37
N VAL A 347 16.38 -10.98 10.33
CA VAL A 347 16.50 -10.66 11.77
C VAL A 347 17.14 -11.80 12.55
N LYS A 348 17.70 -11.48 13.71
CA LYS A 348 18.20 -12.45 14.70
C LYS A 348 17.73 -12.06 16.10
N ARG A 349 17.87 -12.98 17.06
CA ARG A 349 17.56 -12.69 18.47
C ARG A 349 18.28 -11.43 18.95
N GLY A 350 17.53 -10.56 19.61
CA GLY A 350 17.94 -9.28 20.17
C GLY A 350 18.23 -9.34 21.67
N PRO A 351 18.53 -8.20 22.31
CA PRO A 351 18.89 -8.13 23.72
C PRO A 351 17.76 -8.52 24.67
N ASP A 352 16.50 -8.27 24.30
CA ASP A 352 15.33 -8.53 25.16
C ASP A 352 14.68 -9.89 24.90
N TRP A 353 15.36 -10.76 24.13
CA TRP A 353 14.85 -12.07 23.74
C TRP A 353 14.56 -12.95 24.97
N LYS A 354 13.29 -13.37 25.10
CA LYS A 354 12.79 -14.23 26.18
C LYS A 354 12.06 -15.47 25.69
N TRP A 355 12.16 -15.78 24.40
CA TRP A 355 11.32 -16.75 23.70
C TRP A 355 12.00 -18.10 23.51
N PHE A 356 12.87 -18.51 24.46
CA PHE A 356 13.65 -19.75 24.42
C PHE A 356 14.33 -19.95 23.05
N ASP A 357 14.34 -21.16 22.50
CA ASP A 357 14.92 -21.45 21.18
C ASP A 357 13.84 -21.54 20.08
N GLN A 358 12.82 -20.67 20.14
CA GLN A 358 11.84 -20.56 19.04
C GLN A 358 12.50 -20.21 17.70
N ASP A 359 13.65 -19.54 17.71
CA ASP A 359 14.48 -19.26 16.55
C ASP A 359 15.32 -20.45 16.07
N GLY A 360 15.27 -21.59 16.78
CA GLY A 360 16.04 -22.79 16.48
C GLY A 360 17.43 -22.82 17.14
N GLY A 361 17.68 -21.92 18.09
CA GLY A 361 18.97 -21.78 18.77
C GLY A 361 19.72 -20.51 18.37
N LYS A 362 20.76 -20.18 19.15
CA LYS A 362 21.53 -18.94 18.96
C LYS A 362 22.11 -18.85 17.55
N ASP A 363 22.17 -17.63 17.03
CA ASP A 363 22.73 -17.26 15.71
C ASP A 363 21.90 -17.70 14.50
N ASN A 364 20.67 -18.19 14.71
CA ASN A 364 19.73 -18.37 13.61
C ASN A 364 19.18 -17.05 13.08
N ILE A 365 18.76 -17.10 11.82
CA ILE A 365 18.29 -15.94 11.06
C ILE A 365 16.86 -16.21 10.66
N GLY A 366 15.98 -15.30 11.06
CA GLY A 366 14.58 -15.30 10.69
C GLY A 366 14.33 -14.31 9.57
N THR A 367 13.22 -14.50 8.86
CA THR A 367 12.75 -13.54 7.85
C THR A 367 11.43 -12.93 8.30
N VAL A 368 11.34 -11.60 8.25
CA VAL A 368 10.11 -10.86 8.54
C VAL A 368 9.12 -11.08 7.40
N TYR A 369 7.92 -11.58 7.70
CA TYR A 369 6.86 -11.79 6.71
C TYR A 369 5.63 -10.92 6.93
N ARG A 370 5.52 -10.25 8.08
CA ARG A 370 4.48 -9.25 8.35
C ARG A 370 4.97 -8.24 9.38
N VAL A 371 4.57 -6.98 9.22
CA VAL A 371 4.85 -5.89 10.17
C VAL A 371 3.53 -5.32 10.66
N LYS A 372 3.25 -5.44 11.97
CA LYS A 372 2.04 -4.92 12.60
C LYS A 372 2.38 -3.61 13.33
N GLY A 373 1.85 -2.50 12.81
CA GLY A 373 2.24 -1.16 13.26
C GLY A 373 3.71 -0.86 12.92
N SER A 374 4.42 -0.20 13.84
CA SER A 374 5.85 0.13 13.67
C SER A 374 6.77 -0.67 14.60
N ASN A 375 6.20 -1.47 15.50
CA ASN A 375 6.91 -1.95 16.69
C ASN A 375 6.76 -3.47 16.93
N ILE A 376 5.94 -4.18 16.15
CA ILE A 376 5.78 -5.65 16.25
C ILE A 376 5.98 -6.26 14.86
N VAL A 377 6.80 -7.31 14.78
CA VAL A 377 7.10 -8.01 13.54
C VAL A 377 6.81 -9.50 13.68
N TYR A 378 6.31 -10.10 12.62
CA TYR A 378 6.11 -11.53 12.51
C TYR A 378 7.26 -12.11 11.70
N VAL A 379 7.92 -13.11 12.28
CA VAL A 379 9.16 -13.69 11.78
C VAL A 379 8.94 -15.16 11.56
N ARG A 380 9.41 -15.64 10.40
CA ARG A 380 9.50 -17.05 10.05
C ARG A 380 10.95 -17.47 10.21
N TRP A 381 11.20 -18.35 11.18
CA TRP A 381 12.52 -18.92 11.44
C TRP A 381 12.79 -20.11 10.53
N THR A 382 14.05 -20.52 10.46
CA THR A 382 14.51 -21.58 9.54
C THR A 382 14.00 -22.96 9.91
N ASN A 383 13.69 -23.18 11.19
CA ASN A 383 13.00 -24.36 11.72
C ASN A 383 11.49 -24.39 11.37
N GLY A 384 10.96 -23.39 10.65
CA GLY A 384 9.55 -23.28 10.26
C GLY A 384 8.63 -22.63 11.31
N ILE A 385 9.14 -22.34 12.52
CA ILE A 385 8.39 -21.62 13.55
C ILE A 385 8.09 -20.21 13.06
N LYS A 386 6.82 -19.83 13.17
CA LYS A 386 6.31 -18.49 12.87
C LYS A 386 5.74 -17.90 14.15
N SER A 387 6.20 -16.72 14.52
CA SER A 387 5.71 -16.02 15.71
C SER A 387 5.94 -14.51 15.58
N ASN A 388 5.38 -13.73 16.51
CA ASN A 388 5.57 -12.29 16.57
C ASN A 388 6.53 -11.87 17.69
N TYR A 389 7.24 -10.77 17.45
CA TYR A 389 8.33 -10.29 18.28
C TYR A 389 8.32 -8.76 18.35
N ARG A 390 8.79 -8.21 19.47
CA ARG A 390 8.89 -6.77 19.67
C ARG A 390 10.12 -6.24 18.93
N PHE A 391 9.91 -5.15 18.19
CA PHE A 391 10.93 -4.39 17.48
C PHE A 391 10.76 -2.91 17.84
N GLY A 392 11.08 -2.57 19.10
CA GLY A 392 10.89 -1.23 19.66
C GLY A 392 9.54 -1.02 20.35
N TYR A 393 8.72 -2.06 20.52
CA TYR A 393 7.50 -1.96 21.34
C TYR A 393 7.89 -1.82 22.81
N ASP A 394 7.40 -0.79 23.47
CA ASP A 394 7.74 -0.45 24.86
C ASP A 394 9.26 -0.34 25.09
N GLY A 395 9.99 0.17 24.09
CA GLY A 395 11.45 0.30 24.12
C GLY A 395 12.22 -1.02 23.99
N THR A 396 11.53 -2.16 23.85
CA THR A 396 12.15 -3.50 23.83
C THR A 396 12.36 -4.05 22.43
N TYR A 397 13.46 -4.77 22.23
CA TYR A 397 13.88 -5.39 20.99
C TYR A 397 14.15 -6.88 21.23
N ASP A 398 13.09 -7.69 21.04
CA ASP A 398 13.22 -9.14 21.01
C ASP A 398 14.06 -9.57 19.80
N VAL A 399 13.96 -8.86 18.67
CA VAL A 399 14.75 -9.12 17.46
C VAL A 399 15.47 -7.87 16.98
N ILE A 400 16.58 -8.07 16.29
CA ILE A 400 17.39 -7.01 15.65
C ILE A 400 17.64 -7.32 14.19
N LEU A 401 17.82 -6.28 13.37
CA LEU A 401 18.12 -6.42 11.94
C LEU A 401 19.49 -7.05 11.71
N CYS A 402 19.56 -7.90 10.69
CA CYS A 402 20.80 -8.39 10.11
C CYS A 402 21.16 -7.55 8.88
N ASP A 403 22.46 -7.28 8.69
CA ASP A 403 22.96 -6.77 7.41
C ASP A 403 22.96 -7.93 6.40
N PRO A 404 22.13 -7.89 5.34
CA PRO A 404 22.06 -8.98 4.36
C PRO A 404 23.36 -9.14 3.55
N PHE A 405 24.27 -8.16 3.61
CA PHE A 405 25.55 -8.21 2.92
C PHE A 405 26.70 -8.73 3.78
N ASP A 406 26.48 -8.92 5.09
CA ASP A 406 27.46 -9.48 6.00
C ASP A 406 27.76 -10.95 5.66
N GLU A 407 29.04 -11.31 5.56
CA GLU A 407 29.47 -12.66 5.18
C GLU A 407 29.01 -13.75 6.16
N THR A 408 28.92 -13.43 7.45
CA THR A 408 28.43 -14.37 8.46
C THR A 408 26.94 -14.63 8.25
N VAL A 409 26.16 -13.59 7.97
CA VAL A 409 24.74 -13.68 7.64
C VAL A 409 24.52 -14.50 6.38
N LYS A 410 25.28 -14.22 5.31
CA LYS A 410 25.22 -15.00 4.06
C LYS A 410 25.57 -16.47 4.26
N ARG A 411 26.63 -16.76 5.02
CA ARG A 411 27.05 -18.14 5.32
C ARG A 411 25.98 -18.88 6.11
N THR A 412 25.43 -18.25 7.13
CA THR A 412 24.35 -18.82 7.95
C THR A 412 23.10 -19.08 7.09
N LEU A 413 22.72 -18.13 6.23
CA LEU A 413 21.62 -18.32 5.28
C LEU A 413 21.88 -19.45 4.29
N GLY A 414 23.08 -19.53 3.69
CA GLY A 414 23.44 -20.61 2.77
C GLY A 414 23.36 -21.99 3.42
N ASN A 415 23.78 -22.10 4.69
CA ASN A 415 23.65 -23.32 5.47
C ASN A 415 22.18 -23.65 5.81
N GLN A 416 21.33 -22.63 5.97
CA GLN A 416 19.91 -22.77 6.28
C GLN A 416 19.03 -23.01 5.04
N GLN A 417 19.41 -22.49 3.87
CA GLN A 417 18.61 -22.51 2.62
C GLN A 417 18.61 -23.88 1.91
N HIS A 418 19.32 -24.87 2.42
CA HIS A 418 19.58 -26.12 1.71
C HIS A 418 18.44 -27.14 1.70
N VAL A 419 17.27 -26.89 2.33
CA VAL A 419 16.31 -27.97 2.65
C VAL A 419 15.05 -27.98 1.78
N TRP A 420 14.58 -26.84 1.26
CA TRP A 420 13.32 -26.80 0.50
C TRP A 420 13.47 -27.29 -0.95
N ARG A 421 14.58 -26.96 -1.63
CA ARG A 421 14.81 -27.33 -3.05
C ARG A 421 15.29 -28.77 -3.29
N LEU A 422 15.45 -29.57 -2.24
CA LEU A 422 15.96 -30.93 -2.38
C LEU A 422 14.84 -31.85 -2.87
N ASP A 423 15.16 -32.66 -3.87
CA ASP A 423 14.34 -33.82 -4.25
C ASP A 423 14.20 -34.77 -3.05
N ASP A 424 13.13 -35.56 -3.01
CA ASP A 424 12.84 -36.46 -1.88
C ASP A 424 13.98 -37.45 -1.62
N SER A 425 14.72 -37.82 -2.66
CA SER A 425 15.95 -38.62 -2.58
C SER A 425 17.07 -37.94 -1.78
N GLN A 426 17.21 -36.62 -1.88
CA GLN A 426 18.25 -35.82 -1.25
C GLN A 426 17.87 -35.39 0.19
N LYS A 427 16.58 -35.24 0.47
CA LYS A 427 16.06 -35.00 1.84
C LYS A 427 16.35 -36.17 2.79
N VAL A 428 16.37 -37.41 2.29
CA VAL A 428 16.70 -38.61 3.07
C VAL A 428 18.19 -38.64 3.46
N VAL A 429 19.08 -38.15 2.59
CA VAL A 429 20.53 -38.16 2.84
C VAL A 429 20.92 -37.19 3.97
N LEU A 430 20.31 -36.01 4.05
CA LEU A 430 20.57 -35.07 5.16
C LEU A 430 20.07 -35.57 6.51
N LYS A 431 18.94 -36.31 6.56
CA LYS A 431 18.47 -36.95 7.80
C LYS A 431 19.42 -38.04 8.30
N ASN A 432 20.14 -38.71 7.39
CA ASN A 432 21.12 -39.74 7.75
C ASN A 432 22.48 -39.17 8.18
N GLY A 433 22.79 -37.91 7.85
CA GLY A 433 24.03 -37.22 8.25
C GLY A 433 23.99 -36.61 9.66
N SER A 434 22.79 -36.32 10.19
CA SER A 434 22.61 -35.81 11.55
C SER A 434 22.16 -36.92 12.50
N LYS A 435 23.09 -37.80 12.90
CA LYS A 435 22.88 -38.68 14.06
C LYS A 435 23.21 -37.92 15.34
N CYS A 436 22.19 -37.37 16.00
CA CYS A 436 22.25 -37.13 17.43
C CYS A 436 21.74 -38.38 18.15
N ASN A 437 22.50 -38.88 19.12
CA ASN A 437 22.25 -40.11 19.87
C ASN A 437 20.83 -40.15 20.47
N GLU A 438 20.02 -41.09 19.99
CA GLU A 438 18.79 -41.51 20.65
C GLU A 438 19.11 -42.38 21.87
N ASN A 439 18.74 -41.89 23.05
CA ASN A 439 18.49 -42.71 24.22
C ASN A 439 17.18 -42.25 24.86
N GLY A 440 16.11 -43.05 24.72
CA GLY A 440 14.88 -42.77 25.48
C GLY A 440 13.59 -43.43 25.00
N ARG A 441 13.52 -44.76 25.09
CA ARG A 441 12.32 -45.61 25.30
C ARG A 441 11.08 -45.41 24.42
N ASN A 442 10.93 -46.39 23.53
CA ASN A 442 9.67 -46.88 22.97
C ASN A 442 8.62 -47.22 24.04
N THR A 443 7.39 -46.73 23.86
CA THR A 443 6.17 -47.55 24.05
C THR A 443 5.24 -47.33 22.86
N LYS A 444 5.14 -48.36 22.01
CA LYS A 444 4.15 -48.47 20.93
C LYS A 444 2.81 -48.91 21.52
N THR A 445 1.72 -48.31 21.06
CA THR A 445 0.49 -49.07 20.76
C THR A 445 -0.30 -48.37 19.67
N ASN A 446 -0.49 -49.11 18.57
CA ASN A 446 -1.32 -48.79 17.41
C ASN A 446 -2.81 -48.85 17.80
N VAL A 447 -3.65 -47.97 17.27
CA VAL A 447 -5.04 -48.34 16.91
C VAL A 447 -5.45 -47.65 15.60
N THR A 448 -5.95 -48.49 14.71
CA THR A 448 -6.48 -48.34 13.35
C THR A 448 -7.72 -47.45 13.22
N LYS A 449 -7.88 -46.83 12.04
CA LYS A 449 -9.11 -46.19 11.54
C LYS A 449 -10.26 -47.21 11.39
N THR A 450 -11.46 -46.84 11.82
CA THR A 450 -12.74 -47.30 11.24
C THR A 450 -13.75 -46.14 11.18
N VAL A 451 -14.64 -46.24 10.19
CA VAL A 451 -15.53 -45.22 9.63
C VAL A 451 -17.00 -45.52 10.01
N ARG A 452 -17.84 -44.46 10.09
CA ARG A 452 -19.34 -44.41 10.13
C ARG A 452 -20.02 -44.88 11.44
N ASP A 453 -21.18 -44.38 11.89
CA ASP A 453 -22.26 -43.53 11.34
C ASP A 453 -23.07 -42.84 12.48
N ARG A 454 -23.92 -41.87 12.11
CA ARG A 454 -24.85 -41.08 12.96
C ARG A 454 -25.89 -41.91 13.73
N GLN A 455 -26.20 -41.55 14.99
CA GLN A 455 -27.57 -41.23 15.46
C GLN A 455 -27.65 -40.75 16.94
N THR A 456 -28.39 -39.64 17.08
CA THR A 456 -29.21 -39.09 18.19
C THR A 456 -29.37 -39.87 19.51
N ASN A 457 -29.13 -39.22 20.67
CA ASN A 457 -30.16 -38.73 21.61
C ASN A 457 -29.60 -38.16 22.93
N ASN A 458 -30.41 -37.26 23.50
CA ASN A 458 -30.26 -36.47 24.72
C ASN A 458 -29.91 -37.25 26.00
N GLU A 459 -29.14 -36.64 26.92
CA GLU A 459 -29.55 -36.29 28.31
C GLU A 459 -28.41 -35.64 29.15
N SER A 460 -28.70 -34.43 29.66
CA SER A 460 -28.32 -33.75 30.94
C SER A 460 -26.95 -33.95 31.68
N VAL A 461 -26.09 -32.89 31.64
CA VAL A 461 -25.54 -31.98 32.71
C VAL A 461 -25.13 -32.59 34.09
N PRO A 462 -24.04 -32.17 34.82
CA PRO A 462 -23.37 -30.83 34.92
C PRO A 462 -21.84 -30.82 34.71
N ASP A 463 -21.19 -29.80 34.14
CA ASP A 463 -21.01 -28.36 34.46
C ASP A 463 -20.01 -28.04 35.60
N SER A 464 -18.81 -27.61 35.20
CA SER A 464 -17.92 -26.72 35.97
C SER A 464 -17.05 -25.91 34.99
N GLN A 465 -17.60 -24.76 34.60
CA GLN A 465 -16.89 -23.68 33.90
C GLN A 465 -16.12 -22.81 34.89
N GLU A 466 -14.88 -22.44 34.54
CA GLU A 466 -14.33 -21.13 34.91
C GLU A 466 -13.95 -20.37 33.63
N LYS A 467 -14.77 -19.35 33.33
CA LYS A 467 -14.55 -18.26 32.38
C LYS A 467 -14.78 -16.96 33.14
N ASN A 468 -13.89 -15.99 33.00
CA ASN A 468 -14.15 -14.55 33.18
C ASN A 468 -13.30 -13.83 32.12
N LYS A 469 -13.82 -13.34 30.98
CA LYS A 469 -14.63 -12.11 30.74
C LYS A 469 -14.14 -10.91 31.56
N PHE A 470 -13.80 -9.79 30.90
CA PHE A 470 -14.72 -8.65 30.74
C PHE A 470 -14.14 -7.54 29.84
N LEU A 471 -14.99 -7.09 28.90
CA LEU A 471 -14.94 -5.82 28.20
C LEU A 471 -16.30 -5.13 28.44
N ASP A 472 -16.24 -3.80 28.54
CA ASP A 472 -17.27 -2.76 28.40
C ASP A 472 -18.36 -2.55 29.46
N LYS A 473 -18.35 -1.32 30.01
CA LYS A 473 -19.55 -0.46 30.12
C LYS A 473 -19.19 1.03 30.23
N LEU A 474 -19.93 1.82 29.44
CA LEU A 474 -19.98 3.28 29.31
C LEU A 474 -20.55 4.01 30.55
N GLY A 475 -20.12 5.27 30.76
CA GLY A 475 -21.02 6.45 30.81
C GLY A 475 -21.26 7.19 32.15
N GLU A 476 -21.02 8.53 32.11
CA GLU A 476 -21.63 9.65 32.90
C GLU A 476 -21.23 9.82 34.39
N ASN A 477 -21.00 10.98 35.02
CA ASN A 477 -21.06 12.45 34.78
C ASN A 477 -20.02 13.10 35.76
N THR A 478 -19.37 14.24 35.49
CA THR A 478 -19.81 15.59 35.95
C THR A 478 -18.82 16.67 35.53
N SER A 479 -19.37 17.85 35.24
CA SER A 479 -18.74 19.09 34.78
C SER A 479 -17.98 19.85 35.88
N THR A 480 -16.90 20.54 35.50
CA THR A 480 -16.64 21.92 36.00
C THR A 480 -15.65 22.65 35.07
N ASN A 481 -16.05 23.87 34.70
CA ASN A 481 -15.33 24.85 33.89
C ASN A 481 -14.07 25.38 34.59
N GLN A 482 -13.06 25.79 33.82
CA GLN A 482 -12.59 27.19 33.72
C GLN A 482 -11.41 27.30 32.71
N ASN A 483 -11.61 28.13 31.65
CA ASN A 483 -10.74 29.22 31.13
C ASN A 483 -9.22 29.15 31.44
N THR A 484 -8.25 29.41 30.56
CA THR A 484 -8.08 30.39 29.45
C THR A 484 -6.63 30.24 28.95
N GLY A 485 -6.30 30.63 27.72
CA GLY A 485 -4.94 31.12 27.42
C GLY A 485 -4.30 30.63 26.12
N ASP A 486 -4.61 31.35 25.05
CA ASP A 486 -3.91 31.43 23.78
C ASP A 486 -2.46 31.95 23.98
N VAL A 487 -1.43 31.25 23.46
CA VAL A 487 -0.12 31.85 23.12
C VAL A 487 0.52 31.04 21.98
N SER A 488 0.37 31.56 20.78
CA SER A 488 1.28 31.39 19.65
C SER A 488 2.67 31.98 19.98
N LYS A 489 3.74 31.23 19.67
CA LYS A 489 5.10 31.79 19.54
C LYS A 489 5.77 31.24 18.29
N GLU A 490 5.79 32.08 17.27
CA GLU A 490 6.85 32.14 16.27
C GLU A 490 8.19 32.42 16.95
N LEU A 491 9.29 31.84 16.44
CA LEU A 491 10.64 32.38 16.58
C LEU A 491 11.58 31.74 15.53
N ASP A 492 11.70 32.48 14.42
CA ASP A 492 12.91 32.99 13.77
C ASP A 492 14.10 32.09 13.40
N ASN A 493 14.37 32.16 12.10
CA ASN A 493 15.66 32.00 11.43
C ASN A 493 16.78 32.85 12.05
N SER A 494 17.95 32.25 12.29
CA SER A 494 19.23 32.96 12.14
C SER A 494 20.34 32.01 11.69
N ASN A 495 21.15 32.51 10.76
CA ASN A 495 22.27 31.85 10.09
C ASN A 495 23.40 31.48 11.06
N SER A 496 23.99 30.29 10.85
CA SER A 496 25.45 30.11 11.03
C SER A 496 26.01 29.25 9.89
N SER A 497 26.46 29.91 8.83
CA SER A 497 27.45 29.37 7.91
C SER A 497 28.83 29.59 8.54
N ASP A 498 29.41 28.54 9.11
CA ASP A 498 30.84 28.25 9.07
C ASP A 498 31.08 26.94 9.83
N ASP A 499 32.00 26.12 9.32
CA ASP A 499 32.59 24.93 9.96
C ASP A 499 32.06 23.51 9.62
N LEU A 500 31.74 23.24 8.35
CA LEU A 500 31.53 21.87 7.84
C LEU A 500 32.54 21.47 6.75
N SER A 501 33.79 21.96 6.83
CA SER A 501 34.86 21.55 5.91
C SER A 501 35.45 20.16 6.22
N SER A 502 34.83 19.38 7.10
CA SER A 502 35.57 18.40 7.90
C SER A 502 35.80 17.01 7.28
N TRP A 503 35.03 16.56 6.28
CA TRP A 503 35.18 15.20 5.74
C TRP A 503 35.71 15.18 4.31
N GLU A 504 36.76 14.38 4.09
CA GLU A 504 37.42 14.19 2.79
C GLU A 504 37.75 12.71 2.53
N TRP A 505 37.85 12.33 1.26
CA TRP A 505 38.33 11.02 0.82
C TRP A 505 39.52 11.16 -0.12
N LYS A 506 40.33 10.11 -0.23
CA LYS A 506 41.50 10.08 -1.10
C LYS A 506 41.12 9.53 -2.48
N ASP A 507 41.32 10.31 -3.54
CA ASP A 507 41.07 9.88 -4.92
C ASP A 507 42.15 8.89 -5.43
N LYS A 508 42.02 8.43 -6.67
CA LYS A 508 42.94 7.44 -7.27
C LYS A 508 44.32 8.02 -7.55
N GLU A 509 44.39 9.33 -7.70
CA GLU A 509 45.59 10.13 -7.92
C GLU A 509 46.31 10.47 -6.60
N GLY A 510 45.67 10.17 -5.45
CA GLY A 510 46.21 10.36 -4.11
C GLY A 510 45.88 11.70 -3.47
N ASN A 511 45.05 12.53 -4.11
CA ASN A 511 44.62 13.82 -3.58
C ASN A 511 43.43 13.66 -2.63
N TRP A 512 43.32 14.56 -1.66
CA TRP A 512 42.16 14.62 -0.77
C TRP A 512 41.07 15.47 -1.40
N VAL A 513 39.89 14.87 -1.55
CA VAL A 513 38.70 15.46 -2.16
C VAL A 513 37.59 15.54 -1.12
N SER A 514 36.91 16.68 -1.07
CA SER A 514 35.92 16.96 -0.03
C SER A 514 34.54 16.40 -0.36
N PHE A 515 33.89 15.73 0.60
CA PHE A 515 32.52 15.18 0.45
C PHE A 515 31.52 16.26 0.01
N PRO A 516 30.56 15.95 -0.88
CA PRO A 516 29.43 16.84 -1.12
C PRO A 516 28.75 17.20 0.21
N TYR A 517 28.27 18.44 0.33
CA TYR A 517 27.75 18.95 1.61
C TYR A 517 26.67 18.06 2.23
N SER A 518 25.73 17.55 1.42
CA SER A 518 24.68 16.62 1.87
C SER A 518 25.25 15.32 2.47
N GLU A 519 26.35 14.83 1.91
CA GLU A 519 27.01 13.60 2.36
C GLU A 519 27.86 13.85 3.61
N LYS A 520 28.52 15.01 3.72
CA LYS A 520 29.22 15.42 4.95
C LYS A 520 28.30 15.42 6.16
N VAL A 521 27.10 15.99 6.03
CA VAL A 521 26.11 16.00 7.11
C VAL A 521 25.69 14.59 7.51
N LYS A 522 25.55 13.67 6.54
CA LYS A 522 25.24 12.26 6.82
C LYS A 522 26.38 11.55 7.53
N ILE A 523 27.62 11.74 7.07
CA ILE A 523 28.82 11.16 7.69
C ILE A 523 28.99 11.68 9.11
N GLN A 524 28.87 12.99 9.32
CA GLN A 524 28.99 13.63 10.64
C GLN A 524 27.95 13.08 11.62
N LYS A 525 26.66 13.06 11.23
CA LYS A 525 25.58 12.51 12.07
C LYS A 525 25.80 11.03 12.38
N ALA A 526 26.31 10.25 11.42
CA ALA A 526 26.62 8.84 11.64
C ALA A 526 27.82 8.65 12.59
N TYR A 527 28.83 9.49 12.46
CA TYR A 527 30.04 9.50 13.30
C TYR A 527 29.73 9.83 14.77
N GLU A 528 28.95 10.88 15.01
CA GLU A 528 28.50 11.27 16.36
C GLU A 528 27.61 10.21 17.01
N LYS A 529 26.75 9.56 16.21
CA LYS A 529 25.81 8.55 16.70
C LYS A 529 26.47 7.21 17.01
N ASN A 530 27.39 6.76 16.16
CA ASN A 530 28.08 5.49 16.34
C ASN A 530 29.38 5.45 15.51
N ILE A 531 30.52 5.67 16.17
CA ILE A 531 31.86 5.60 15.54
C ILE A 531 32.21 4.22 14.96
N LYS A 532 31.52 3.15 15.38
CA LYS A 532 31.66 1.80 14.80
C LYS A 532 30.67 1.52 13.66
N GLY A 533 29.82 2.48 13.34
CA GLY A 533 28.79 2.39 12.32
C GLY A 533 29.32 2.50 10.90
N THR A 534 28.41 2.31 9.94
CA THR A 534 28.68 2.53 8.52
C THR A 534 27.56 3.36 7.92
N VAL A 535 27.90 4.22 6.96
CA VAL A 535 26.95 5.11 6.27
C VAL A 535 27.16 5.03 4.77
N LEU A 536 26.08 5.11 4.00
CA LEU A 536 26.15 5.15 2.55
C LEU A 536 26.18 6.59 2.08
N VAL A 537 27.09 6.87 1.16
CA VAL A 537 27.25 8.19 0.54
C VAL A 537 27.31 8.06 -0.97
N ARG A 538 26.89 9.10 -1.66
CA ARG A 538 26.92 9.14 -3.14
C ARG A 538 27.98 10.13 -3.61
N ILE A 539 28.88 9.68 -4.48
CA ILE A 539 29.90 10.51 -5.13
C ILE A 539 29.79 10.25 -6.64
N ASN A 540 29.50 11.28 -7.43
CA ASN A 540 29.41 11.22 -8.90
C ASN A 540 28.60 10.00 -9.39
N GLU A 541 27.36 9.88 -8.89
CA GLU A 541 26.39 8.80 -9.18
C GLU A 541 26.70 7.42 -8.58
N ASP A 542 27.95 7.14 -8.24
CA ASP A 542 28.37 5.92 -7.54
C ASP A 542 28.05 5.94 -6.05
N ILE A 543 27.78 4.75 -5.50
CA ILE A 543 27.46 4.57 -4.08
C ILE A 543 28.67 3.98 -3.36
N TYR A 544 29.09 4.65 -2.29
CA TYR A 544 30.18 4.25 -1.43
C TYR A 544 29.66 3.94 -0.03
N ARG A 545 30.15 2.85 0.56
CA ARG A 545 29.98 2.54 1.99
C ARG A 545 31.14 3.14 2.77
N VAL A 546 30.88 4.16 3.56
CA VAL A 546 31.82 4.68 4.54
C VAL A 546 31.80 3.80 5.79
N VAL A 547 32.95 3.26 6.15
CA VAL A 547 33.18 2.44 7.34
C VAL A 547 33.96 3.27 8.36
N LEU A 548 33.24 3.91 9.28
CA LEU A 548 33.80 4.93 10.19
C LEU A 548 34.86 4.35 11.14
N SER A 549 34.69 3.10 11.57
CA SER A 549 35.69 2.41 12.42
C SER A 549 37.03 2.17 11.74
N LYS A 550 37.05 2.14 10.40
CA LYS A 550 38.24 1.89 9.59
C LYS A 550 38.72 3.13 8.84
N MET A 551 37.96 4.23 8.91
CA MET A 551 38.20 5.46 8.13
C MET A 551 38.48 5.17 6.65
N ILE A 552 37.62 4.34 6.05
CA ILE A 552 37.63 4.05 4.60
C ILE A 552 36.23 4.20 4.01
N GLN A 553 36.16 4.42 2.70
CA GLN A 553 34.98 4.21 1.89
C GLN A 553 35.19 3.07 0.91
N ILE A 554 34.14 2.31 0.61
CA ILE A 554 34.18 1.16 -0.31
C ILE A 554 33.13 1.36 -1.39
N ASN A 555 33.54 1.43 -2.65
CA ASN A 555 32.58 1.49 -3.76
C ASN A 555 31.75 0.19 -3.79
N ILE A 556 30.43 0.30 -3.78
CA ILE A 556 29.55 -0.87 -3.68
C ILE A 556 29.60 -1.75 -4.94
N SER A 557 29.77 -1.13 -6.09
CA SER A 557 29.81 -1.80 -7.40
C SER A 557 31.18 -2.43 -7.66
N SER A 558 32.26 -1.65 -7.54
CA SER A 558 33.63 -2.10 -7.89
C SER A 558 34.37 -2.80 -6.75
N ARG A 559 33.91 -2.66 -5.50
CA ARG A 559 34.58 -3.15 -4.27
C ARG A 559 35.93 -2.50 -3.96
N GLU A 560 36.34 -1.48 -4.71
CA GLU A 560 37.56 -0.71 -4.41
C GLU A 560 37.38 0.10 -3.12
N SER A 561 38.41 0.12 -2.27
CA SER A 561 38.43 0.89 -1.03
C SER A 561 39.34 2.11 -1.13
N GLN A 562 38.90 3.24 -0.60
CA GLN A 562 39.66 4.49 -0.53
C GLN A 562 39.67 5.00 0.92
N GLU A 563 40.76 5.67 1.31
CA GLU A 563 40.89 6.27 2.64
C GLU A 563 39.97 7.49 2.78
N ILE A 564 39.44 7.70 3.98
CA ILE A 564 38.73 8.92 4.36
C ILE A 564 39.38 9.54 5.60
N ARG A 565 39.21 10.86 5.78
CA ARG A 565 39.68 11.56 6.97
C ARG A 565 38.66 12.59 7.45
N HIS A 566 38.77 12.89 8.74
CA HIS A 566 38.09 14.00 9.39
C HIS A 566 39.13 15.06 9.78
N LEU A 567 39.02 16.25 9.20
CA LEU A 567 39.78 17.44 9.59
C LEU A 567 39.02 18.13 10.71
N SER A 568 39.63 18.13 11.90
CA SER A 568 39.13 18.80 13.12
C SER A 568 39.48 20.27 13.14
#